data_AF-C5KE86-F1
#
_entry.id   AF-C5KE86-F1
#
_cell.length_a   1.000
_cell.length_b   1.000
_cell.length_c   1.000
_cell.angle_alpha   90.00
_cell.angle_beta   90.00
_cell.angle_gamma   90.00
#
_symmetry.space_group_name_H-M   'P 1'
#
loop_
_entity.id
_entity.type
_entity.pdbx_description
1 polymer ?
#
loop_
_entity_poly.entity_id
_entity_poly.type
_entity_poly.pdbx_seq_one_letter_code
_entity_poly.pdbx_strand_id
1 'polypeptide(L)'
;MSRAVELVKQYASTGRIKVPQFGDTVHNDSCVLSMDTPLYPVEGLYVSLEEGWKGYGRPFLDVDINNHDISSASGAVVYLHINTKLIPKKKEDDDEEKEPTKLAIGVQGGFDGGKDYEEEKDYRIAVVPYCNGKADTEWLYLSLDDLSDLPEIVGEAVFAIIDHKGAEDDAAVMAWEAGEEERPVSKYAAELVQEVPVKRISPNSADWYCEKSGDRENLWLNLSDGYIGGGRRNWDGSGGSNGALEHYLEMKDQGKMYPLVVKLGTITPKGVADVFSYAEDEDTMVSDPKLAQHLEHWGIDVMKMSKTDKSMAEMEVELNKEFAFDRITEAGKELDRVRGPGLVGLRNLGNSCYINSFLQLIFSGSVEALKRRYVDENGVLRRSMAQKGALDNEGSPQRTVLEVAKLTNALNGTRYCPPIPQGEEERKLDPFNGMLAPVSLRKHFGKGHPDFSTSSQQDAAE
;
A
#
# COMPACT_ATOMS: atom_id res chain seq x y z
N MET A 1 -36.99 -21.99 -15.75
CA MET A 1 -35.86 -21.56 -14.91
C MET A 1 -34.61 -21.73 -15.77
N SER A 2 -33.65 -20.79 -15.76
CA SER A 2 -32.44 -20.97 -16.59
C SER A 2 -31.60 -22.10 -16.02
N ARG A 3 -30.88 -22.85 -16.87
CA ARG A 3 -29.95 -23.93 -16.44
C ARG A 3 -28.96 -23.43 -15.39
N ALA A 4 -28.51 -22.17 -15.50
CA ALA A 4 -27.62 -21.54 -14.54
C ALA A 4 -28.24 -21.39 -13.15
N VAL A 5 -29.50 -20.92 -13.06
CA VAL A 5 -30.22 -20.78 -11.78
C VAL A 5 -30.38 -22.13 -11.09
N GLU A 6 -30.68 -23.20 -11.84
CA GLU A 6 -30.79 -24.55 -11.28
C GLU A 6 -29.47 -25.06 -10.72
N LEU A 7 -28.36 -24.86 -11.44
CA LEU A 7 -27.02 -25.24 -10.99
C LEU A 7 -26.58 -24.46 -9.75
N VAL A 8 -26.88 -23.17 -9.66
CA VAL A 8 -26.58 -22.37 -8.46
C VAL A 8 -27.38 -22.87 -7.26
N LYS A 9 -28.67 -23.20 -7.45
CA LYS A 9 -29.50 -23.80 -6.39
C LYS A 9 -28.93 -25.13 -5.89
N GLN A 10 -28.50 -25.99 -6.81
CA GLN A 10 -27.86 -27.27 -6.47
C GLN A 10 -26.55 -27.06 -5.72
N TYR A 11 -25.70 -26.15 -6.20
CA TYR A 11 -24.45 -25.81 -5.52
C TYR A 11 -24.67 -25.23 -4.12
N ALA A 12 -25.60 -24.30 -3.95
CA ALA A 12 -25.96 -23.74 -2.64
C ALA A 12 -26.47 -24.83 -1.67
N SER A 13 -27.22 -25.83 -2.18
CA SER A 13 -27.75 -26.93 -1.35
C SER A 13 -26.67 -27.83 -0.75
N THR A 14 -25.43 -27.76 -1.24
CA THR A 14 -24.29 -28.50 -0.66
C THR A 14 -23.79 -27.92 0.66
N GLY A 15 -24.22 -26.70 1.04
CA GLY A 15 -23.78 -26.01 2.26
C GLY A 15 -22.36 -25.44 2.21
N ARG A 16 -21.73 -25.45 1.02
CA ARG A 16 -20.37 -24.95 0.78
C ARG A 16 -20.26 -23.42 0.75
N ILE A 17 -21.32 -22.73 0.29
CA ILE A 17 -21.35 -21.26 0.25
C ILE A 17 -21.32 -20.71 1.68
N LYS A 18 -20.39 -19.78 1.95
CA LYS A 18 -20.21 -19.08 3.22
C LYS A 18 -20.24 -17.57 3.03
N VAL A 19 -20.80 -16.86 4.01
CA VAL A 19 -20.83 -15.40 4.06
C VAL A 19 -19.63 -14.91 4.87
N PRO A 20 -18.72 -14.11 4.29
CA PRO A 20 -17.56 -13.60 5.02
C PRO A 20 -17.99 -12.69 6.16
N GLN A 21 -17.26 -12.76 7.26
CA GLN A 21 -17.41 -11.92 8.46
C GLN A 21 -16.29 -10.88 8.50
N PHE A 22 -16.43 -9.87 9.36
CA PHE A 22 -15.50 -8.73 9.46
C PHE A 22 -14.01 -9.10 9.68
N GLY A 23 -13.72 -10.25 10.29
CA GLY A 23 -12.35 -10.71 10.54
C GLY A 23 -11.78 -11.66 9.48
N ASP A 24 -12.57 -12.01 8.47
CA ASP A 24 -12.16 -12.95 7.44
C ASP A 24 -11.29 -12.26 6.38
N THR A 25 -10.46 -13.04 5.68
CA THR A 25 -9.68 -12.53 4.55
C THR A 25 -10.41 -12.85 3.25
N VAL A 26 -10.70 -11.81 2.46
CA VAL A 26 -11.38 -11.94 1.17
C VAL A 26 -10.45 -11.46 0.05
N HIS A 27 -10.13 -12.36 -0.89
CA HIS A 27 -9.22 -12.08 -2.00
C HIS A 27 -10.01 -11.57 -3.24
N ASN A 28 -10.75 -10.47 -3.09
CA ASN A 28 -11.56 -9.88 -4.16
C ASN A 28 -10.81 -8.85 -5.04
N ASP A 29 -9.54 -8.58 -4.73
CA ASP A 29 -8.68 -7.59 -5.36
C ASP A 29 -7.49 -8.21 -6.13
N SER A 30 -7.10 -9.45 -5.81
CA SER A 30 -5.93 -10.11 -6.38
C SER A 30 -6.04 -11.62 -6.42
N CYS A 31 -5.46 -12.22 -7.45
CA CYS A 31 -5.38 -13.66 -7.61
C CYS A 31 -4.36 -14.29 -6.64
N VAL A 32 -4.72 -15.43 -6.05
CA VAL A 32 -3.84 -16.15 -5.12
C VAL A 32 -2.71 -16.93 -5.81
N LEU A 33 -2.72 -17.04 -7.15
CA LEU A 33 -1.73 -17.79 -7.96
C LEU A 33 -1.07 -16.97 -9.09
N SER A 34 -1.54 -15.76 -9.36
CA SER A 34 -1.00 -14.84 -10.37
C SER A 34 -1.16 -13.39 -9.91
N MET A 35 -0.66 -12.43 -10.66
CA MET A 35 -0.87 -10.99 -10.42
C MET A 35 -2.15 -10.48 -11.10
N ASP A 36 -3.09 -11.39 -11.43
CA ASP A 36 -4.39 -11.00 -11.99
C ASP A 36 -5.18 -10.24 -10.92
N THR A 37 -5.86 -9.19 -11.33
CA THR A 37 -6.74 -8.31 -10.54
C THR A 37 -8.05 -8.16 -11.29
N PRO A 38 -9.11 -7.60 -10.67
CA PRO A 38 -10.33 -7.26 -11.40
C PRO A 38 -10.12 -6.36 -12.63
N LEU A 39 -9.08 -5.52 -12.60
CA LEU A 39 -8.74 -4.58 -13.68
C LEU A 39 -7.83 -5.19 -14.76
N TYR A 40 -6.85 -6.01 -14.35
CA TYR A 40 -5.85 -6.57 -15.25
C TYR A 40 -5.61 -8.06 -15.00
N PRO A 41 -5.65 -8.92 -16.03
CA PRO A 41 -6.05 -8.63 -17.41
C PRO A 41 -7.59 -8.54 -17.52
N VAL A 42 -8.07 -8.19 -18.73
CA VAL A 42 -9.49 -7.93 -19.04
C VAL A 42 -10.47 -9.07 -18.70
N GLU A 43 -9.95 -10.27 -18.42
CA GLU A 43 -10.73 -11.44 -18.04
C GLU A 43 -11.34 -11.31 -16.63
N GLY A 44 -10.85 -10.38 -15.81
CA GLY A 44 -11.31 -10.14 -14.45
C GLY A 44 -10.87 -11.22 -13.45
N LEU A 45 -11.46 -11.16 -12.25
CA LEU A 45 -11.15 -12.04 -11.12
C LEU A 45 -12.38 -12.89 -10.75
N TYR A 46 -12.16 -14.16 -10.42
CA TYR A 46 -13.20 -15.09 -9.98
C TYR A 46 -12.99 -15.43 -8.51
N VAL A 47 -13.88 -14.97 -7.65
CA VAL A 47 -13.82 -15.14 -6.20
C VAL A 47 -14.71 -16.31 -5.79
N SER A 48 -14.14 -17.29 -5.11
CA SER A 48 -14.91 -18.42 -4.57
C SER A 48 -15.91 -17.92 -3.52
N LEU A 49 -17.11 -18.51 -3.52
CA LEU A 49 -18.12 -18.27 -2.48
C LEU A 49 -17.94 -19.22 -1.28
N GLU A 50 -16.94 -20.10 -1.31
CA GLU A 50 -16.60 -21.01 -0.20
C GLU A 50 -15.68 -20.32 0.83
N GLU A 51 -15.51 -20.98 1.98
CA GLU A 51 -14.63 -20.52 3.05
C GLU A 51 -13.21 -20.19 2.55
N GLY A 52 -12.70 -19.03 2.95
CA GLY A 52 -11.41 -18.49 2.51
C GLY A 52 -11.47 -17.59 1.27
N TRP A 53 -12.64 -17.49 0.59
CA TRP A 53 -12.97 -16.49 -0.43
C TRP A 53 -11.81 -16.14 -1.38
N LYS A 54 -11.17 -17.18 -1.90
CA LYS A 54 -9.96 -17.07 -2.73
C LYS A 54 -10.31 -16.53 -4.11
N GLY A 55 -9.54 -15.55 -4.55
CA GLY A 55 -9.61 -14.96 -5.88
C GLY A 55 -8.69 -15.70 -6.85
N TYR A 56 -9.18 -15.97 -8.04
CA TYR A 56 -8.44 -16.67 -9.08
C TYR A 56 -8.58 -15.94 -10.41
N GLY A 57 -7.44 -15.76 -11.07
CA GLY A 57 -7.40 -15.40 -12.48
C GLY A 57 -7.88 -16.56 -13.35
N ARG A 58 -8.45 -16.25 -14.51
CA ARG A 58 -9.03 -17.24 -15.46
C ARG A 58 -8.11 -18.46 -15.73
N PRO A 59 -6.78 -18.32 -15.91
CA PRO A 59 -5.88 -19.45 -16.20
C PRO A 59 -5.58 -20.40 -15.03
N PHE A 60 -5.99 -20.02 -13.81
CA PHE A 60 -5.74 -20.75 -12.57
C PHE A 60 -7.02 -21.22 -11.88
N LEU A 61 -8.20 -20.95 -12.46
CA LEU A 61 -9.46 -21.43 -11.88
C LEU A 61 -9.55 -22.95 -11.89
N ASP A 62 -8.83 -23.62 -12.81
CA ASP A 62 -8.70 -25.07 -12.84
C ASP A 62 -8.14 -25.65 -11.54
N VAL A 63 -7.29 -24.92 -10.83
CA VAL A 63 -6.73 -25.37 -9.54
C VAL A 63 -7.80 -25.54 -8.51
N ASP A 64 -8.70 -24.56 -8.42
CA ASP A 64 -9.81 -24.58 -7.48
C ASP A 64 -10.87 -25.61 -7.93
N ILE A 65 -11.30 -25.57 -9.19
CA ILE A 65 -12.31 -26.48 -9.73
C ILE A 65 -11.90 -27.95 -9.57
N ASN A 66 -10.62 -28.29 -9.80
CA ASN A 66 -10.14 -29.66 -9.67
C ASN A 66 -10.00 -30.14 -8.22
N ASN A 67 -9.92 -29.21 -7.25
CA ASN A 67 -9.90 -29.54 -5.83
C ASN A 67 -11.31 -29.80 -5.27
N HIS A 68 -12.35 -29.41 -5.99
CA HIS A 68 -13.71 -29.75 -5.59
C HIS A 68 -13.96 -31.24 -5.87
N ASP A 69 -14.20 -32.03 -4.82
CA ASP A 69 -14.83 -33.34 -4.94
C ASP A 69 -16.29 -33.13 -5.33
N ILE A 70 -16.53 -32.87 -6.62
CA ILE A 70 -17.86 -32.72 -7.22
C ILE A 70 -18.34 -34.12 -7.61
N SER A 71 -18.39 -35.01 -6.62
CA SER A 71 -19.08 -36.29 -6.74
C SER A 71 -20.58 -36.02 -6.80
N SER A 72 -21.08 -35.79 -8.01
CA SER A 72 -22.50 -35.89 -8.42
C SER A 72 -23.56 -34.95 -7.83
N ALA A 73 -23.30 -34.18 -6.77
CA ALA A 73 -24.37 -33.44 -6.07
C ALA A 73 -24.66 -32.01 -6.58
N SER A 74 -23.65 -31.21 -6.96
CA SER A 74 -23.88 -29.80 -7.36
C SER A 74 -23.94 -29.56 -8.87
N GLY A 75 -23.29 -30.41 -9.68
CA GLY A 75 -23.20 -30.27 -11.13
C GLY A 75 -22.46 -29.01 -11.64
N ALA A 76 -21.99 -28.15 -10.74
CA ALA A 76 -21.25 -26.93 -11.05
C ALA A 76 -20.43 -26.42 -9.84
N VAL A 77 -19.54 -25.47 -10.11
CA VAL A 77 -18.90 -24.57 -9.13
C VAL A 77 -19.31 -23.14 -9.42
N VAL A 78 -19.52 -22.34 -8.37
CA VAL A 78 -20.05 -20.97 -8.48
C VAL A 78 -19.07 -19.97 -7.90
N TYR A 79 -18.84 -18.89 -8.65
CA TYR A 79 -17.94 -17.80 -8.29
C TYR A 79 -18.63 -16.45 -8.43
N LEU A 80 -18.19 -15.46 -7.66
CA LEU A 80 -18.40 -14.06 -8.02
C LEU A 80 -17.32 -13.65 -9.02
N HIS A 81 -17.72 -13.24 -10.22
CA HIS A 81 -16.84 -12.68 -11.23
C HIS A 81 -16.86 -11.14 -11.11
N ILE A 82 -15.67 -10.55 -10.95
CA ILE A 82 -15.46 -9.12 -10.78
C ILE A 82 -14.60 -8.63 -11.95
N ASN A 83 -15.11 -7.66 -12.70
CA ASN A 83 -14.41 -7.02 -13.80
C ASN A 83 -14.42 -5.51 -13.61
N THR A 84 -13.26 -4.88 -13.58
CA THR A 84 -13.13 -3.43 -13.46
C THR A 84 -12.77 -2.83 -14.81
N LYS A 85 -13.49 -1.79 -15.22
CA LYS A 85 -13.19 -0.96 -16.38
C LYS A 85 -12.86 0.46 -15.93
N LEU A 86 -12.02 1.12 -16.70
CA LEU A 86 -11.69 2.52 -16.46
C LEU A 86 -12.53 3.39 -17.38
N ILE A 87 -13.25 4.34 -16.80
CA ILE A 87 -14.05 5.34 -17.49
C ILE A 87 -13.45 6.72 -17.25
N PRO A 88 -13.30 7.60 -18.27
CA PRO A 88 -12.77 8.94 -18.05
C PRO A 88 -13.63 9.73 -17.06
N LYS A 89 -12.99 10.42 -16.11
CA LYS A 89 -13.70 11.34 -15.21
C LYS A 89 -14.35 12.46 -16.02
N LYS A 90 -15.59 12.80 -15.68
CA LYS A 90 -16.16 14.06 -16.15
C LYS A 90 -15.50 15.18 -15.35
N LYS A 91 -14.89 16.15 -16.03
CA LYS A 91 -14.40 17.36 -15.38
C LYS A 91 -15.60 18.17 -14.90
N GLU A 92 -15.89 18.14 -13.60
CA GLU A 92 -16.76 19.12 -12.95
C GLU A 92 -15.88 20.27 -12.42
N ASP A 93 -16.36 21.51 -12.56
CA ASP A 93 -15.56 22.74 -12.37
C ASP A 93 -15.15 23.02 -10.88
N ASP A 94 -15.48 22.15 -9.93
CA ASP A 94 -15.38 22.40 -8.47
C ASP A 94 -14.53 21.35 -7.69
N ASP A 95 -13.76 20.49 -8.36
CA ASP A 95 -12.83 19.59 -7.65
C ASP A 95 -11.58 20.38 -7.19
N GLU A 96 -11.62 20.92 -5.97
CA GLU A 96 -10.41 21.32 -5.25
C GLU A 96 -9.49 20.09 -5.10
N GLU A 97 -8.35 20.08 -5.80
CA GLU A 97 -7.31 19.05 -5.67
C GLU A 97 -6.91 18.92 -4.19
N LYS A 98 -7.37 17.85 -3.52
CA LYS A 98 -6.96 17.56 -2.15
C LYS A 98 -5.49 17.16 -2.14
N GLU A 99 -4.65 17.98 -1.52
CA GLU A 99 -3.22 17.67 -1.39
C GLU A 99 -3.02 16.33 -0.65
N PRO A 100 -2.17 15.43 -1.18
CA PRO A 100 -1.93 14.12 -0.58
C PRO A 100 -1.16 14.28 0.74
N THR A 101 -1.69 13.65 1.78
CA THR A 101 -1.13 13.61 3.15
C THR A 101 -0.21 12.41 3.41
N LYS A 102 -0.17 11.42 2.51
CA LYS A 102 0.55 10.14 2.65
C LYS A 102 1.39 9.79 1.42
N LEU A 103 2.47 9.03 1.65
CA LEU A 103 3.48 8.61 0.67
C LEU A 103 3.12 7.37 -0.17
N ALA A 104 1.83 7.03 -0.30
CA ALA A 104 1.38 5.94 -1.18
C ALA A 104 0.54 6.48 -2.31
N ILE A 105 0.62 5.82 -3.46
CA ILE A 105 -0.23 6.11 -4.58
C ILE A 105 -1.43 5.15 -4.56
N GLY A 106 -2.65 5.71 -4.55
CA GLY A 106 -3.89 4.93 -4.57
C GLY A 106 -4.43 4.48 -3.21
N VAL A 107 -3.90 4.98 -2.08
CA VAL A 107 -4.47 4.76 -0.73
C VAL A 107 -5.22 5.99 -0.24
N GLN A 108 -6.14 5.82 0.72
CA GLN A 108 -6.85 6.94 1.34
C GLN A 108 -5.87 7.92 2.01
N GLY A 109 -5.89 9.19 1.56
CA GLY A 109 -4.96 10.23 2.01
C GLY A 109 -3.60 10.22 1.28
N GLY A 110 -3.37 9.29 0.36
CA GLY A 110 -2.20 9.25 -0.51
C GLY A 110 -2.40 9.98 -1.84
N PHE A 111 -1.43 9.85 -2.74
CA PHE A 111 -1.47 10.40 -4.08
C PHE A 111 -2.58 9.76 -4.90
N ASP A 112 -3.36 10.59 -5.59
CA ASP A 112 -4.25 10.15 -6.65
C ASP A 112 -3.47 9.63 -7.87
N GLY A 113 -2.20 10.05 -8.02
CA GLY A 113 -1.32 9.63 -9.11
C GLY A 113 -1.73 10.18 -10.48
N GLY A 114 -2.47 11.29 -10.53
CA GLY A 114 -3.00 11.84 -11.78
C GLY A 114 -4.10 10.97 -12.42
N LYS A 115 -4.92 10.31 -11.59
CA LYS A 115 -6.05 9.49 -12.05
C LYS A 115 -7.17 10.35 -12.64
N ASP A 116 -7.13 10.50 -13.96
CA ASP A 116 -8.20 11.11 -14.78
C ASP A 116 -9.33 10.12 -15.12
N TYR A 117 -9.49 9.05 -14.34
CA TYR A 117 -10.51 8.03 -14.54
C TYR A 117 -11.22 7.63 -13.24
N GLU A 118 -12.43 7.12 -13.42
CA GLU A 118 -13.21 6.38 -12.44
C GLU A 118 -13.17 4.89 -12.78
N GLU A 119 -13.30 4.06 -11.75
CA GLU A 119 -13.38 2.61 -11.89
C GLU A 119 -14.84 2.17 -11.87
N GLU A 120 -15.30 1.58 -12.96
CA GLU A 120 -16.62 0.96 -13.08
C GLU A 120 -16.46 -0.56 -12.89
N LYS A 121 -17.12 -1.11 -11.86
CA LYS A 121 -17.07 -2.54 -11.55
C LYS A 121 -18.33 -3.25 -12.08
N ASP A 122 -18.14 -4.26 -12.92
CA ASP A 122 -19.15 -5.19 -13.40
C ASP A 122 -19.06 -6.48 -12.58
N TYR A 123 -20.20 -6.90 -12.02
CA TYR A 123 -20.31 -8.09 -11.17
C TYR A 123 -21.25 -9.10 -11.81
N ARG A 124 -20.83 -10.37 -11.85
CA ARG A 124 -21.63 -11.47 -12.36
C ARG A 124 -21.44 -12.71 -11.50
N ILE A 125 -22.45 -13.57 -11.46
CA ILE A 125 -22.30 -14.90 -10.87
C ILE A 125 -21.86 -15.84 -11.98
N ALA A 126 -20.60 -16.27 -11.94
CA ALA A 126 -20.05 -17.24 -12.87
C ALA A 126 -20.36 -18.65 -12.39
N VAL A 127 -21.02 -19.43 -13.25
CA VAL A 127 -21.41 -20.81 -13.00
C VAL A 127 -20.61 -21.68 -13.96
N VAL A 128 -19.76 -22.52 -13.40
CA VAL A 128 -18.91 -23.44 -14.17
C VAL A 128 -19.52 -24.82 -14.09
N PRO A 129 -20.23 -25.30 -15.13
CA PRO A 129 -20.79 -26.65 -15.11
C PRO A 129 -19.65 -27.66 -14.98
N TYR A 130 -19.90 -28.72 -14.22
CA TYR A 130 -18.93 -29.77 -13.98
C TYR A 130 -19.61 -31.12 -14.13
N CYS A 131 -19.11 -31.92 -15.06
CA CYS A 131 -19.67 -33.23 -15.40
C CYS A 131 -18.57 -34.26 -15.63
N ASN A 132 -18.77 -35.50 -15.14
CA ASN A 132 -17.86 -36.62 -15.34
C ASN A 132 -16.39 -36.32 -14.97
N GLY A 133 -16.16 -35.59 -13.88
CA GLY A 133 -14.81 -35.26 -13.42
C GLY A 133 -14.10 -34.17 -14.22
N LYS A 134 -14.83 -33.38 -15.03
CA LYS A 134 -14.26 -32.27 -15.82
C LYS A 134 -15.19 -31.05 -15.83
N ALA A 135 -14.57 -29.87 -15.77
CA ALA A 135 -15.25 -28.61 -16.03
C ALA A 135 -15.68 -28.52 -17.51
N ASP A 136 -16.87 -27.99 -17.74
CA ASP A 136 -17.35 -27.66 -19.08
C ASP A 136 -16.56 -26.45 -19.63
N THR A 137 -16.42 -26.41 -20.95
CA THR A 137 -15.81 -25.28 -21.65
C THR A 137 -16.75 -24.08 -21.75
N GLU A 138 -18.07 -24.33 -21.70
CA GLU A 138 -19.08 -23.28 -21.75
C GLU A 138 -19.52 -22.89 -20.33
N TRP A 139 -19.15 -21.68 -19.91
CA TRP A 139 -19.51 -21.13 -18.60
C TRP A 139 -20.76 -20.28 -18.72
N LEU A 140 -21.60 -20.33 -17.70
CA LEU A 140 -22.82 -19.55 -17.65
C LEU A 140 -22.62 -18.37 -16.70
N TYR A 141 -23.29 -17.26 -16.98
CA TYR A 141 -23.22 -16.05 -16.17
C TYR A 141 -24.62 -15.57 -15.85
N LEU A 142 -24.85 -15.17 -14.60
CA LEU A 142 -26.06 -14.49 -14.14
C LEU A 142 -25.74 -13.05 -13.74
N SER A 143 -26.67 -12.13 -13.99
CA SER A 143 -26.63 -10.77 -13.48
C SER A 143 -26.90 -10.77 -11.97
N LEU A 144 -26.50 -9.71 -11.26
CA LEU A 144 -26.95 -9.51 -9.88
C LEU A 144 -28.47 -9.33 -9.78
N ASP A 145 -29.15 -8.91 -10.85
CA ASP A 145 -30.61 -8.83 -10.89
C ASP A 145 -31.28 -10.21 -10.74
N ASP A 146 -30.59 -11.28 -11.15
CA ASP A 146 -31.05 -12.66 -11.05
C ASP A 146 -30.96 -13.21 -9.60
N LEU A 147 -30.37 -12.47 -8.65
CA LEU A 147 -30.27 -12.89 -7.25
C LEU A 147 -31.63 -13.19 -6.61
N SER A 148 -32.68 -12.50 -7.06
CA SER A 148 -34.06 -12.72 -6.59
C SER A 148 -34.59 -14.13 -6.90
N ASP A 149 -34.02 -14.80 -7.91
CA ASP A 149 -34.36 -16.17 -8.28
C ASP A 149 -33.49 -17.23 -7.58
N LEU A 150 -32.49 -16.82 -6.79
CA LEU A 150 -31.48 -17.65 -6.15
C LEU A 150 -31.73 -17.80 -4.63
N PRO A 151 -31.12 -18.81 -3.97
CA PRO A 151 -31.18 -18.93 -2.51
C PRO A 151 -30.55 -17.69 -1.83
N GLU A 152 -31.17 -17.24 -0.74
CA GLU A 152 -30.79 -16.00 -0.01
C GLU A 152 -29.29 -15.95 0.35
N ILE A 153 -28.74 -17.08 0.80
CA ILE A 153 -27.31 -17.22 1.15
C ILE A 153 -26.36 -16.83 0.01
N VAL A 154 -26.78 -16.97 -1.26
CA VAL A 154 -25.97 -16.57 -2.41
C VAL A 154 -25.88 -15.06 -2.49
N GLY A 155 -27.00 -14.35 -2.31
CA GLY A 155 -27.04 -12.90 -2.29
C GLY A 155 -26.25 -12.33 -1.11
N GLU A 156 -26.45 -12.89 0.08
CA GLU A 156 -25.68 -12.51 1.28
C GLU A 156 -24.18 -12.66 1.07
N ALA A 157 -23.72 -13.80 0.54
CA ALA A 157 -22.31 -14.04 0.28
C ALA A 157 -21.76 -13.09 -0.79
N VAL A 158 -22.49 -12.89 -1.89
CA VAL A 158 -22.07 -11.99 -2.98
C VAL A 158 -21.91 -10.55 -2.48
N PHE A 159 -22.92 -10.00 -1.80
CA PHE A 159 -22.83 -8.62 -1.29
C PHE A 159 -21.75 -8.48 -0.23
N ALA A 160 -21.62 -9.45 0.68
CA ALA A 160 -20.57 -9.42 1.68
C ALA A 160 -19.16 -9.50 1.08
N ILE A 161 -18.95 -10.23 -0.03
CA ILE A 161 -17.66 -10.23 -0.76
C ILE A 161 -17.42 -8.89 -1.49
N ILE A 162 -18.47 -8.29 -2.07
CA ILE A 162 -18.38 -6.99 -2.76
C ILE A 162 -17.99 -5.88 -1.78
N ASP A 163 -18.60 -5.88 -0.60
CA ASP A 163 -18.40 -4.86 0.44
C ASP A 163 -17.14 -5.11 1.27
N HIS A 164 -16.54 -6.31 1.19
CA HIS A 164 -15.31 -6.61 1.92
C HIS A 164 -14.14 -5.83 1.35
N LYS A 165 -13.27 -5.34 2.24
CA LYS A 165 -11.98 -4.79 1.84
C LYS A 165 -11.08 -5.92 1.32
N GLY A 166 -10.40 -5.66 0.21
CA GLY A 166 -9.58 -6.69 -0.43
C GLY A 166 -8.35 -7.05 0.40
N ALA A 167 -7.90 -8.30 0.27
CA ALA A 167 -6.79 -8.82 1.07
C ALA A 167 -5.46 -8.09 0.84
N GLU A 168 -5.19 -7.64 -0.38
CA GLU A 168 -4.01 -6.83 -0.69
C GLU A 168 -4.20 -5.37 -0.23
N ASP A 169 -5.41 -4.80 -0.38
CA ASP A 169 -5.72 -3.47 0.15
C ASP A 169 -5.63 -3.41 1.69
N ASP A 170 -6.13 -4.44 2.37
CA ASP A 170 -5.99 -4.59 3.83
C ASP A 170 -4.53 -4.75 4.24
N ALA A 171 -3.78 -5.59 3.56
CA ALA A 171 -2.36 -5.76 3.84
C ALA A 171 -1.56 -4.46 3.61
N ALA A 172 -1.89 -3.71 2.56
CA ALA A 172 -1.29 -2.41 2.31
C ALA A 172 -1.62 -1.44 3.45
N VAL A 173 -2.89 -1.30 3.82
CA VAL A 173 -3.30 -0.43 4.94
C VAL A 173 -2.66 -0.84 6.25
N MET A 174 -2.60 -2.13 6.59
CA MET A 174 -1.95 -2.61 7.80
C MET A 174 -0.44 -2.35 7.82
N ALA A 175 0.25 -2.53 6.69
CA ALA A 175 1.68 -2.21 6.60
C ALA A 175 1.94 -0.70 6.78
N TRP A 176 1.01 0.14 6.32
CA TRP A 176 1.02 1.57 6.55
C TRP A 176 0.70 1.95 8.01
N GLU A 177 -0.35 1.39 8.59
CA GLU A 177 -0.72 1.61 9.99
C GLU A 177 0.36 1.06 10.95
N ALA A 178 1.08 0.01 10.57
CA ALA A 178 2.24 -0.49 11.31
C ALA A 178 3.48 0.41 11.18
N GLY A 179 3.60 1.19 10.09
CA GLY A 179 4.67 2.19 9.91
C GLY A 179 4.32 3.57 10.47
N GLU A 180 3.04 3.89 10.63
CA GLU A 180 2.54 4.91 11.57
C GLU A 180 2.57 4.30 12.98
N GLU A 181 3.75 3.93 13.48
CA GLU A 181 3.91 3.67 14.92
C GLU A 181 3.26 4.84 15.68
N GLU A 182 2.33 4.56 16.59
CA GLU A 182 2.03 5.52 17.66
C GLU A 182 3.37 5.89 18.26
N ARG A 183 3.86 7.10 17.91
CA ARG A 183 5.23 7.51 18.23
C ARG A 183 5.49 7.18 19.69
N PRO A 184 6.55 6.43 20.00
CA PRO A 184 6.78 6.01 21.36
C PRO A 184 6.77 7.24 22.27
N VAL A 185 6.09 7.12 23.42
CA VAL A 185 6.10 8.18 24.42
C VAL A 185 7.54 8.40 24.83
N SER A 186 8.02 9.64 24.71
CA SER A 186 9.40 9.96 25.04
C SER A 186 9.70 9.62 26.50
N LYS A 187 10.83 8.94 26.73
CA LYS A 187 11.44 8.72 28.05
C LYS A 187 11.66 10.02 28.82
N TYR A 188 11.87 11.13 28.10
CA TYR A 188 12.20 12.43 28.65
C TYR A 188 10.99 13.35 28.84
N ALA A 189 9.85 13.08 28.20
CA ALA A 189 8.67 13.95 28.25
C ALA A 189 8.10 14.12 29.67
N ALA A 190 8.13 13.08 30.51
CA ALA A 190 7.51 13.16 31.83
C ALA A 190 8.29 14.06 32.80
N GLU A 191 9.62 14.09 32.70
CA GLU A 191 10.55 14.76 33.62
C GLU A 191 11.41 15.81 32.90
N LEU A 192 10.91 16.35 31.79
CA LEU A 192 11.64 17.33 30.99
C LEU A 192 11.96 18.58 31.83
N VAL A 193 13.25 18.90 31.93
CA VAL A 193 13.70 20.10 32.63
C VAL A 193 13.57 21.30 31.71
N GLN A 194 12.74 22.27 32.08
CA GLN A 194 12.63 23.55 31.38
C GLN A 194 13.32 24.66 32.19
N GLU A 195 14.30 25.32 31.58
CA GLU A 195 14.99 26.48 32.12
C GLU A 195 14.01 27.64 32.37
N VAL A 196 14.37 28.54 33.27
CA VAL A 196 13.54 29.71 33.56
C VAL A 196 13.42 30.57 32.29
N PRO A 197 12.19 30.90 31.81
CA PRO A 197 12.02 31.61 30.57
C PRO A 197 12.63 33.02 30.64
N VAL A 198 13.71 33.23 29.89
CA VAL A 198 14.30 34.57 29.67
C VAL A 198 13.73 35.27 28.44
N LYS A 199 13.03 34.50 27.59
CA LYS A 199 12.33 34.97 26.38
C LYS A 199 10.99 34.26 26.24
N ARG A 200 10.06 34.90 25.54
CA ARG A 200 8.81 34.30 25.07
C ARG A 200 8.91 34.08 23.57
N ILE A 201 8.39 32.96 23.09
CA ILE A 201 8.33 32.71 21.65
C ILE A 201 7.16 33.50 21.08
N SER A 202 7.40 34.24 19.98
CA SER A 202 6.36 35.03 19.34
C SER A 202 5.22 34.11 18.89
N PRO A 203 3.95 34.50 19.08
CA PRO A 203 2.82 33.76 18.51
C PRO A 203 2.70 33.96 16.98
N ASN A 204 3.42 34.93 16.42
CA ASN A 204 3.44 35.19 14.98
C ASN A 204 4.60 34.42 14.33
N SER A 205 4.27 33.50 13.42
CA SER A 205 5.26 32.65 12.74
C SER A 205 6.27 33.42 11.91
N ALA A 206 5.92 34.62 11.41
CA ALA A 206 6.82 35.47 10.64
C ALA A 206 8.02 36.01 11.47
N ASP A 207 7.93 35.95 12.79
CA ASP A 207 8.99 36.38 13.70
C ASP A 207 9.98 35.25 14.02
N TRP A 208 9.69 34.01 13.64
CA TRP A 208 10.57 32.87 13.91
C TRP A 208 11.74 32.85 12.93
N TYR A 209 12.91 32.53 13.45
CA TYR A 209 14.12 32.30 12.67
C TYR A 209 15.07 31.39 13.46
N CYS A 210 15.91 30.64 12.73
CA CYS A 210 17.00 29.89 13.33
C CYS A 210 18.00 30.86 13.95
N GLU A 211 18.27 30.73 15.26
CA GLU A 211 19.17 31.62 15.98
C GLU A 211 20.63 31.48 15.54
N LYS A 212 20.99 30.39 14.85
CA LYS A 212 22.34 30.14 14.30
C LYS A 212 22.52 30.68 12.88
N SER A 213 21.61 30.36 11.97
CA SER A 213 21.75 30.63 10.52
C SER A 213 20.86 31.75 10.01
N GLY A 214 19.77 32.09 10.70
CA GLY A 214 18.74 33.02 10.23
C GLY A 214 17.69 32.40 9.30
N ASP A 215 17.70 31.07 9.10
CA ASP A 215 16.68 30.37 8.31
C ASP A 215 15.27 30.66 8.85
N ARG A 216 14.26 30.64 7.98
CA ARG A 216 12.86 30.93 8.34
C ARG A 216 11.90 29.76 8.18
N GLU A 217 12.41 28.63 7.69
CA GLU A 217 11.64 27.42 7.39
C GLU A 217 12.31 26.21 8.05
N ASN A 218 11.55 25.14 8.29
CA ASN A 218 12.02 23.92 8.96
C ASN A 218 12.69 24.21 10.31
N LEU A 219 11.97 24.94 11.17
CA LEU A 219 12.44 25.40 12.47
C LEU A 219 12.01 24.47 13.59
N TRP A 220 12.91 24.24 14.54
CA TRP A 220 12.73 23.34 15.67
C TRP A 220 13.00 24.09 16.97
N LEU A 221 12.00 24.13 17.85
CA LEU A 221 12.08 24.73 19.17
C LEU A 221 12.52 23.69 20.19
N ASN A 222 13.63 23.93 20.89
CA ASN A 222 14.02 23.12 22.03
C ASN A 222 13.08 23.39 23.21
N LEU A 223 12.43 22.33 23.69
CA LEU A 223 11.44 22.44 24.76
C LEU A 223 12.07 22.77 26.12
N SER A 224 13.40 22.60 26.27
CA SER A 224 14.11 22.78 27.54
C SER A 224 14.57 24.22 27.77
N ASP A 225 14.96 24.95 26.74
CA ASP A 225 15.52 26.31 26.89
C ASP A 225 14.97 27.34 25.89
N GLY A 226 14.05 26.93 25.02
CA GLY A 226 13.37 27.80 24.07
C GLY A 226 14.26 28.23 22.90
N TYR A 227 15.39 27.58 22.66
CA TYR A 227 16.23 27.81 21.49
C TYR A 227 15.52 27.40 20.20
N ILE A 228 15.54 28.25 19.16
CA ILE A 228 15.03 27.91 17.83
C ILE A 228 16.21 27.62 16.91
N GLY A 229 16.34 26.34 16.51
CA GLY A 229 17.34 25.88 15.55
C GLY A 229 16.72 25.43 14.23
N GLY A 230 17.51 25.48 13.15
CA GLY A 230 17.11 24.88 11.87
C GLY A 230 17.21 23.35 11.90
N GLY A 231 16.40 22.69 11.08
CA GLY A 231 16.33 21.23 10.96
C GLY A 231 17.64 20.58 10.49
N ARG A 232 17.67 19.25 10.49
CA ARG A 232 18.85 18.48 10.09
C ARG A 232 19.21 18.71 8.62
N ARG A 233 20.50 18.71 8.34
CA ARG A 233 21.09 18.78 7.00
C ARG A 233 21.25 17.37 6.43
N ASN A 234 20.83 17.18 5.20
CA ASN A 234 20.97 15.93 4.46
C ASN A 234 22.39 15.80 3.86
N TRP A 235 22.75 14.57 3.48
CA TRP A 235 24.07 14.24 2.92
C TRP A 235 24.36 14.93 1.57
N ASP A 236 23.32 15.29 0.82
CA ASP A 236 23.39 15.98 -0.47
C ASP A 236 23.47 17.51 -0.35
N GLY A 237 23.43 18.05 0.88
CA GLY A 237 23.47 19.48 1.17
C GLY A 237 22.10 20.16 1.28
N SER A 238 21.01 19.44 1.00
CA SER A 238 19.62 19.91 1.24
C SER A 238 19.22 19.76 2.72
N GLY A 239 17.99 20.18 3.09
CA GLY A 239 17.47 20.11 4.46
C GLY A 239 17.57 21.45 5.20
N GLY A 240 17.94 21.41 6.48
CA GLY A 240 18.14 22.59 7.32
C GLY A 240 19.60 22.86 7.69
N SER A 241 19.83 23.84 8.57
CA SER A 241 21.16 24.30 8.99
C SER A 241 21.86 23.43 10.05
N ASN A 242 21.27 22.31 10.49
CA ASN A 242 21.70 21.53 11.66
C ASN A 242 21.63 22.28 13.01
N GLY A 243 21.12 23.51 13.05
CA GLY A 243 21.18 24.36 14.24
C GLY A 243 20.56 23.73 15.49
N ALA A 244 19.46 22.96 15.35
CA ALA A 244 18.81 22.32 16.49
C ALA A 244 19.63 21.15 17.08
N LEU A 245 20.24 20.32 16.21
CA LEU A 245 21.10 19.21 16.63
C LEU A 245 22.40 19.73 17.26
N GLU A 246 23.03 20.72 16.63
CA GLU A 246 24.27 21.31 17.12
C GLU A 246 24.06 21.97 18.49
N HIS A 247 22.94 22.68 18.68
CA HIS A 247 22.58 23.23 19.98
C HIS A 247 22.40 22.15 21.06
N TYR A 248 21.72 21.04 20.75
CA TYR A 248 21.61 19.92 21.69
C TYR A 248 22.99 19.37 22.09
N LEU A 249 23.91 19.18 21.14
CA LEU A 249 25.27 18.70 21.42
C LEU A 249 26.06 19.71 22.28
N GLU A 250 25.97 21.00 21.98
CA GLU A 250 26.61 22.07 22.76
C GLU A 250 26.10 22.12 24.22
N MET A 251 24.81 21.89 24.44
CA MET A 251 24.22 21.83 25.77
C MET A 251 24.60 20.54 26.50
N LYS A 252 24.63 19.41 25.79
CA LYS A 252 25.09 18.12 26.32
C LYS A 252 26.53 18.20 26.82
N ASP A 253 27.43 18.84 26.06
CA ASP A 253 28.82 19.07 26.46
C ASP A 253 28.95 19.93 27.73
N GLN A 254 27.95 20.79 27.99
CA GLN A 254 27.85 21.59 29.22
C GLN A 254 27.16 20.85 30.38
N GLY A 255 26.83 19.57 30.20
CA GLY A 255 26.15 18.75 31.20
C GLY A 255 24.64 19.00 31.27
N LYS A 256 24.05 19.62 30.26
CA LYS A 256 22.62 19.94 30.17
C LYS A 256 21.94 19.00 29.18
N MET A 257 20.99 18.22 29.68
CA MET A 257 20.26 17.25 28.85
C MET A 257 18.98 17.91 28.32
N TYR A 258 19.03 18.43 27.09
CA TYR A 258 17.90 19.10 26.41
C TYR A 258 17.42 18.34 25.17
N PRO A 259 16.89 17.11 25.34
CA PRO A 259 16.77 16.17 24.25
C PRO A 259 15.61 16.46 23.30
N LEU A 260 14.54 17.12 23.77
CA LEU A 260 13.31 17.24 23.01
C LEU A 260 13.22 18.56 22.25
N VAL A 261 12.97 18.44 20.95
CA VAL A 261 12.63 19.56 20.07
C VAL A 261 11.27 19.34 19.43
N VAL A 262 10.51 20.41 19.26
CA VAL A 262 9.23 20.42 18.54
C VAL A 262 9.34 21.24 17.28
N LYS A 263 8.83 20.73 16.16
CA LYS A 263 8.83 21.44 14.88
C LYS A 263 7.79 22.55 14.89
N LEU A 264 8.27 23.79 14.77
CA LEU A 264 7.42 24.96 14.67
C LEU A 264 6.57 24.89 13.39
N GLY A 265 5.31 25.33 13.49
CA GLY A 265 4.33 25.25 12.39
C GLY A 265 3.57 23.93 12.26
N THR A 266 3.98 22.86 12.95
CA THR A 266 3.22 21.58 13.01
C THR A 266 2.27 21.46 14.21
N ILE A 267 2.29 22.45 15.12
CA ILE A 267 1.52 22.45 16.37
C ILE A 267 0.03 22.67 16.08
N THR A 268 -0.81 21.79 16.60
CA THR A 268 -2.26 21.84 16.44
C THR A 268 -2.99 22.23 17.75
N PRO A 269 -4.25 22.70 17.68
CA PRO A 269 -5.08 22.99 18.86
C PRO A 269 -5.28 21.80 19.81
N LYS A 270 -5.07 20.58 19.32
CA LYS A 270 -5.19 19.35 20.11
C LYS A 270 -3.94 19.06 20.96
N GLY A 271 -2.92 19.92 20.92
CA GLY A 271 -1.66 19.69 21.62
C GLY A 271 -0.81 18.59 20.98
N VAL A 272 -0.98 18.35 19.68
CA VAL A 272 -0.21 17.39 18.89
C VAL A 272 0.69 18.17 17.93
N ALA A 273 1.96 17.75 17.82
CA ALA A 273 2.95 18.30 16.91
C ALA A 273 4.04 17.25 16.59
N ASP A 274 4.94 17.60 15.66
CA ASP A 274 6.14 16.82 15.41
C ASP A 274 7.21 17.06 16.49
N VAL A 275 7.45 16.06 17.33
CA VAL A 275 8.47 16.08 18.37
C VAL A 275 9.55 15.05 18.04
N PHE A 276 10.81 15.48 18.13
CA PHE A 276 11.98 14.64 17.92
C PHE A 276 12.84 14.66 19.18
N SER A 277 13.39 13.51 19.56
CA SER A 277 14.36 13.39 20.64
C SER A 277 15.77 13.21 20.06
N TYR A 278 16.74 14.00 20.52
CA TYR A 278 18.15 13.86 20.17
C TYR A 278 18.95 12.99 21.16
N ALA A 279 18.30 12.42 22.17
CA ALA A 279 18.98 11.56 23.13
C ALA A 279 19.57 10.32 22.44
N GLU A 280 20.79 9.91 22.80
CA GLU A 280 21.46 8.77 22.15
C GLU A 280 20.69 7.45 22.32
N ASP A 281 19.89 7.32 23.38
CA ASP A 281 19.05 6.17 23.65
C ASP A 281 17.60 6.33 23.14
N GLU A 282 17.30 7.43 22.45
CA GLU A 282 15.99 7.78 21.88
C GLU A 282 16.18 8.79 20.72
N ASP A 283 16.99 8.46 19.69
CA ASP A 283 17.26 9.35 18.54
C ASP A 283 16.19 9.18 17.44
N THR A 284 14.93 9.52 17.75
CA THR A 284 13.78 9.28 16.87
C THR A 284 12.63 10.27 17.10
N MET A 285 11.59 10.20 16.25
CA MET A 285 10.31 10.89 16.46
C MET A 285 9.55 10.27 17.64
N VAL A 286 9.05 11.11 18.53
CA VAL A 286 8.42 10.69 19.79
C VAL A 286 7.08 11.39 20.00
N SER A 287 6.25 10.87 20.91
CA SER A 287 5.10 11.60 21.44
C SER A 287 5.43 12.21 22.81
N ASP A 288 4.92 13.41 23.05
CA ASP A 288 5.04 14.12 24.32
C ASP A 288 3.62 14.37 24.88
N PRO A 289 3.16 13.54 25.84
CA PRO A 289 1.84 13.71 26.46
C PRO A 289 1.68 15.04 27.21
N LYS A 290 2.77 15.74 27.52
CA LYS A 290 2.80 17.03 28.23
C LYS A 290 3.12 18.20 27.30
N LEU A 291 3.10 17.99 25.98
CA LEU A 291 3.52 18.99 25.00
C LEU A 291 2.85 20.36 25.19
N ALA A 292 1.55 20.38 25.47
CA ALA A 292 0.82 21.63 25.72
C ALA A 292 1.38 22.40 26.93
N GLN A 293 1.77 21.71 28.00
CA GLN A 293 2.37 22.32 29.20
C GLN A 293 3.78 22.84 28.88
N HIS A 294 4.57 22.04 28.16
CA HIS A 294 5.92 22.45 27.76
C HIS A 294 5.91 23.67 26.84
N LEU A 295 4.94 23.77 25.93
CA LEU A 295 4.75 24.91 25.03
C LEU A 295 4.25 26.16 25.77
N GLU A 296 3.33 26.00 26.72
CA GLU A 296 2.81 27.11 27.53
C GLU A 296 3.92 27.79 28.34
N HIS A 297 4.90 27.03 28.83
CA HIS A 297 6.10 27.56 29.51
C HIS A 297 6.84 28.62 28.67
N TRP A 298 6.90 28.41 27.35
CA TRP A 298 7.51 29.32 26.39
C TRP A 298 6.57 30.41 25.87
N GLY A 299 5.30 30.40 26.29
CA GLY A 299 4.26 31.36 25.91
C GLY A 299 3.46 30.96 24.66
N ILE A 300 3.56 29.71 24.23
CA ILE A 300 2.80 29.19 23.09
C ILE A 300 1.50 28.56 23.60
N ASP A 301 0.38 29.24 23.36
CA ASP A 301 -0.96 28.74 23.65
C ASP A 301 -1.42 27.86 22.49
N VAL A 302 -1.40 26.54 22.66
CA VAL A 302 -1.74 25.56 21.62
C VAL A 302 -3.13 25.80 21.03
N MET A 303 -4.10 26.31 21.81
CA MET A 303 -5.47 26.57 21.33
C MET A 303 -5.53 27.68 20.29
N LYS A 304 -4.52 28.54 20.23
CA LYS A 304 -4.37 29.62 19.22
C LYS A 304 -3.50 29.22 18.03
N MET A 305 -2.91 28.02 18.07
CA MET A 305 -2.06 27.52 16.99
C MET A 305 -2.91 26.85 15.92
N SER A 306 -2.55 27.07 14.66
CA SER A 306 -3.01 26.28 13.53
C SER A 306 -1.79 25.68 12.86
N LYS A 307 -1.95 24.52 12.22
CA LYS A 307 -0.88 23.96 11.39
C LYS A 307 -0.61 24.95 10.24
N THR A 308 0.61 25.49 10.17
CA THR A 308 1.05 26.47 9.16
C THR A 308 2.29 26.01 8.39
N ASP A 309 2.88 24.89 8.77
CA ASP A 309 4.05 24.29 8.13
C ASP A 309 3.84 22.78 7.99
N LYS A 310 4.51 22.18 7.02
CA LYS A 310 4.39 20.77 6.68
C LYS A 310 4.94 19.91 7.80
N SER A 311 4.28 18.80 8.15
CA SER A 311 4.87 17.78 9.02
C SER A 311 6.07 17.12 8.36
N MET A 312 6.94 16.45 9.12
CA MET A 312 8.06 15.69 8.57
C MET A 312 7.61 14.66 7.54
N ALA A 313 6.48 13.97 7.81
CA ALA A 313 5.86 13.06 6.85
C ALA A 313 5.44 13.78 5.55
N GLU A 314 4.93 15.01 5.61
CA GLU A 314 4.50 15.77 4.43
C GLU A 314 5.69 16.33 3.63
N MET A 315 6.80 16.68 4.30
CA MET A 315 8.04 17.03 3.60
C MET A 315 8.68 15.80 2.96
N GLU A 316 8.58 14.62 3.58
CA GLU A 316 9.02 13.36 2.96
C GLU A 316 8.14 13.01 1.74
N VAL A 317 6.82 13.28 1.81
CA VAL A 317 5.88 13.24 0.68
C VAL A 317 6.36 14.12 -0.48
N GLU A 318 6.72 15.36 -0.19
CA GLU A 318 7.16 16.34 -1.18
C GLU A 318 8.54 16.05 -1.76
N LEU A 319 9.51 15.68 -0.91
CA LEU A 319 10.84 15.26 -1.36
C LEU A 319 10.74 14.04 -2.28
N ASN A 320 9.86 13.08 -1.98
CA ASN A 320 9.63 11.95 -2.88
C ASN A 320 8.86 12.35 -4.15
N LYS A 321 7.95 13.34 -4.11
CA LYS A 321 7.34 13.93 -5.32
C LYS A 321 8.44 14.43 -6.24
N GLU A 322 9.21 15.37 -5.75
CA GLU A 322 10.21 16.08 -6.52
C GLU A 322 11.31 15.11 -6.98
N PHE A 323 11.80 14.25 -6.08
CA PHE A 323 12.84 13.26 -6.40
C PHE A 323 12.38 12.16 -7.37
N ALA A 324 11.13 11.67 -7.25
CA ALA A 324 10.60 10.68 -8.19
C ALA A 324 10.33 11.30 -9.57
N PHE A 325 9.86 12.55 -9.63
CA PHE A 325 9.61 13.22 -10.91
C PHE A 325 10.91 13.65 -11.61
N ASP A 326 11.86 14.26 -10.89
CA ASP A 326 13.07 14.81 -11.51
C ASP A 326 14.08 13.74 -11.92
N ARG A 327 14.20 12.66 -11.14
CA ARG A 327 15.23 11.63 -11.36
C ARG A 327 14.79 10.50 -12.30
N ILE A 328 13.49 10.22 -12.41
CA ILE A 328 12.96 9.19 -13.33
C ILE A 328 12.86 9.71 -14.77
N THR A 329 12.65 11.02 -14.97
CA THR A 329 12.36 11.59 -16.29
C THR A 329 13.56 12.24 -17.00
N GLU A 330 14.78 12.13 -16.46
CA GLU A 330 15.93 12.89 -16.99
C GLU A 330 15.56 14.38 -17.23
N ALA A 331 15.07 15.08 -16.19
CA ALA A 331 14.66 16.49 -16.20
C ALA A 331 14.45 17.13 -17.59
N GLY A 332 13.21 17.10 -18.10
CA GLY A 332 12.82 17.76 -19.34
C GLY A 332 12.85 16.90 -20.61
N LYS A 333 13.04 15.57 -20.48
CA LYS A 333 12.89 14.64 -21.61
C LYS A 333 11.67 13.73 -21.44
N GLU A 334 10.90 13.60 -22.51
CA GLU A 334 9.88 12.56 -22.62
C GLU A 334 10.59 11.28 -23.09
N LEU A 335 10.75 10.31 -22.18
CA LEU A 335 11.39 9.02 -22.49
C LEU A 335 10.41 8.07 -23.18
N ASP A 336 10.92 7.26 -24.11
CA ASP A 336 10.13 6.22 -24.76
C ASP A 336 9.70 5.15 -23.76
N ARG A 337 8.38 4.92 -23.66
CA ARG A 337 7.82 3.87 -22.81
C ARG A 337 8.16 2.50 -23.39
N VAL A 338 8.78 1.65 -22.59
CA VAL A 338 9.13 0.28 -22.95
C VAL A 338 8.13 -0.73 -22.37
N ARG A 339 7.87 -1.83 -23.09
CA ARG A 339 6.90 -2.87 -22.70
C ARG A 339 7.40 -4.26 -23.06
N GLY A 340 6.85 -5.28 -22.40
CA GLY A 340 7.12 -6.69 -22.67
C GLY A 340 7.91 -7.40 -21.57
N PRO A 341 8.37 -8.64 -21.85
CA PRO A 341 9.12 -9.46 -20.90
C PRO A 341 10.35 -8.75 -20.33
N GLY A 342 10.45 -8.69 -19.01
CA GLY A 342 11.54 -8.02 -18.28
C GLY A 342 11.41 -6.49 -18.23
N LEU A 343 10.36 -5.92 -18.82
CA LEU A 343 10.11 -4.49 -18.96
C LEU A 343 8.78 -4.10 -18.30
N VAL A 344 8.42 -4.79 -17.22
CA VAL A 344 7.19 -4.58 -16.45
C VAL A 344 7.52 -3.74 -15.22
N GLY A 345 6.84 -2.62 -15.02
CA GLY A 345 7.10 -1.74 -13.88
C GLY A 345 6.59 -2.33 -12.55
N LEU A 346 7.13 -1.86 -11.42
CA LEU A 346 6.58 -2.14 -10.09
C LEU A 346 6.03 -0.84 -9.50
N ARG A 347 4.77 -0.87 -9.06
CA ARG A 347 4.12 0.27 -8.39
C ARG A 347 4.82 0.54 -7.06
N ASN A 348 5.02 1.82 -6.73
CA ASN A 348 5.46 2.20 -5.39
C ASN A 348 4.25 2.11 -4.45
N LEU A 349 4.36 1.28 -3.42
CA LEU A 349 3.31 1.07 -2.42
C LEU A 349 3.56 1.86 -1.13
N GLY A 350 4.51 2.81 -1.15
CA GLY A 350 5.03 3.51 0.03
C GLY A 350 6.45 3.18 0.35
N ASN A 351 7.36 4.16 0.26
CA ASN A 351 8.78 4.02 0.64
C ASN A 351 9.48 2.75 0.12
N SER A 352 9.02 2.26 -1.01
CA SER A 352 9.32 0.88 -1.41
C SER A 352 10.14 0.75 -2.68
N CYS A 353 10.85 1.83 -2.99
CA CYS A 353 11.83 1.87 -4.06
C CYS A 353 12.94 0.85 -3.85
N TYR A 354 13.46 0.69 -2.62
CA TYR A 354 14.54 -0.24 -2.29
C TYR A 354 14.21 -1.68 -2.74
N ILE A 355 13.06 -2.19 -2.31
CA ILE A 355 12.62 -3.55 -2.65
C ILE A 355 12.20 -3.65 -4.11
N ASN A 356 11.59 -2.62 -4.70
CA ASN A 356 11.28 -2.63 -6.13
C ASN A 356 12.55 -2.72 -6.98
N SER A 357 13.61 -1.99 -6.63
CA SER A 357 14.91 -2.06 -7.29
C SER A 357 15.54 -3.45 -7.16
N PHE A 358 15.52 -4.04 -5.96
CA PHE A 358 16.00 -5.41 -5.74
C PHE A 358 15.21 -6.44 -6.57
N LEU A 359 13.87 -6.40 -6.51
CA LEU A 359 13.01 -7.35 -7.21
C LEU A 359 13.18 -7.26 -8.74
N GLN A 360 13.31 -6.05 -9.29
CA GLN A 360 13.60 -5.84 -10.71
C GLN A 360 14.93 -6.49 -11.10
N LEU A 361 16.00 -6.21 -10.37
CA LEU A 361 17.34 -6.73 -10.67
C LEU A 361 17.37 -8.27 -10.64
N ILE A 362 16.71 -8.86 -9.65
CA ILE A 362 16.81 -10.29 -9.36
C ILE A 362 15.81 -11.11 -10.19
N PHE A 363 14.58 -10.63 -10.35
CA PHE A 363 13.48 -11.42 -10.91
C PHE A 363 12.99 -10.98 -12.29
N SER A 364 13.43 -9.84 -12.85
CA SER A 364 13.07 -9.44 -14.24
C SER A 364 13.90 -10.12 -15.33
N GLY A 365 14.62 -11.19 -14.98
CA GLY A 365 15.30 -12.07 -15.94
C GLY A 365 16.80 -11.85 -16.09
N SER A 366 17.42 -10.92 -15.35
CA SER A 366 18.87 -10.71 -15.36
C SER A 366 19.65 -11.86 -14.72
N VAL A 367 19.04 -12.58 -13.76
CA VAL A 367 19.64 -13.75 -13.12
C VAL A 367 19.06 -15.04 -13.70
N GLU A 368 19.75 -15.61 -14.70
CA GLU A 368 19.27 -16.76 -15.48
C GLU A 368 18.94 -17.99 -14.61
N ALA A 369 19.70 -18.24 -13.55
CA ALA A 369 19.43 -19.35 -12.63
C ALA A 369 18.08 -19.23 -11.92
N LEU A 370 17.70 -18.01 -11.53
CA LEU A 370 16.41 -17.72 -10.88
C LEU A 370 15.28 -17.73 -11.90
N LYS A 371 15.52 -17.17 -13.10
CA LYS A 371 14.59 -17.26 -14.22
C LYS A 371 14.23 -18.71 -14.51
N ARG A 372 15.23 -19.60 -14.67
CA ARG A 372 15.03 -21.03 -14.88
C ARG A 372 14.27 -21.72 -13.74
N ARG A 373 14.45 -21.25 -12.50
CA ARG A 373 13.83 -21.85 -11.32
C ARG A 373 12.36 -21.44 -11.11
N TYR A 374 12.01 -20.21 -11.48
CA TYR A 374 10.74 -19.59 -11.09
C TYR A 374 9.85 -19.17 -12.25
N VAL A 375 10.38 -18.99 -13.47
CA VAL A 375 9.52 -18.88 -14.66
C VAL A 375 8.80 -20.21 -14.85
N ASP A 376 7.47 -20.11 -14.87
CA ASP A 376 6.48 -21.17 -14.81
C ASP A 376 5.32 -20.77 -15.72
N GLU A 377 5.62 -20.62 -17.01
CA GLU A 377 4.69 -20.14 -18.04
C GLU A 377 3.40 -20.97 -18.05
N ASN A 378 3.55 -22.29 -17.90
CA ASN A 378 2.45 -23.25 -17.86
C ASN A 378 1.85 -23.46 -16.47
N GLY A 379 2.25 -22.67 -15.46
CA GLY A 379 1.66 -22.71 -14.12
C GLY A 379 1.86 -24.02 -13.33
N VAL A 380 2.74 -24.93 -13.77
CA VAL A 380 2.96 -26.26 -13.17
C VAL A 380 3.51 -26.14 -11.76
N LEU A 381 4.49 -25.26 -11.56
CA LEU A 381 5.09 -25.02 -10.25
C LEU A 381 4.06 -24.45 -9.28
N ARG A 382 3.31 -23.43 -9.72
CA ARG A 382 2.31 -22.75 -8.89
C ARG A 382 1.14 -23.67 -8.54
N ARG A 383 0.67 -24.49 -9.49
CA ARG A 383 -0.29 -25.58 -9.26
C ARG A 383 0.22 -26.57 -8.21
N SER A 384 1.47 -27.00 -8.32
CA SER A 384 2.06 -27.94 -7.37
C SER A 384 2.18 -27.33 -5.96
N MET A 385 2.52 -26.05 -5.84
CA MET A 385 2.57 -25.38 -4.53
C MET A 385 1.18 -25.25 -3.91
N ALA A 386 0.16 -24.91 -4.71
CA ALA A 386 -1.22 -24.84 -4.25
C ALA A 386 -1.70 -26.17 -3.64
N GLN A 387 -1.43 -27.30 -4.31
CA GLN A 387 -1.78 -28.65 -3.83
C GLN A 387 -1.05 -29.05 -2.54
N LYS A 388 0.09 -28.41 -2.23
CA LYS A 388 0.84 -28.65 -0.98
C LYS A 388 0.39 -27.76 0.17
N GLY A 389 -0.77 -27.09 0.05
CA GLY A 389 -1.32 -26.22 1.08
C GLY A 389 -0.65 -24.84 1.17
N ALA A 390 0.10 -24.42 0.16
CA ALA A 390 0.75 -23.09 0.15
C ALA A 390 -0.26 -21.93 0.17
N LEU A 391 -1.52 -22.19 -0.17
CA LEU A 391 -2.61 -21.21 -0.07
C LEU A 391 -3.17 -21.10 1.35
N ASP A 392 -3.01 -22.13 2.18
CA ASP A 392 -3.61 -22.20 3.53
C ASP A 392 -2.57 -21.99 4.64
N ASN A 393 -1.28 -22.10 4.31
CA ASN A 393 -0.17 -21.92 5.25
C ASN A 393 0.80 -20.84 4.75
N GLU A 394 0.53 -19.59 5.13
CA GLU A 394 1.36 -18.43 4.80
C GLU A 394 2.83 -18.59 5.26
N GLY A 395 3.10 -19.28 6.37
CA GLY A 395 4.47 -19.45 6.89
C GLY A 395 5.29 -20.56 6.20
N SER A 396 4.70 -21.28 5.24
CA SER A 396 5.34 -22.43 4.62
C SER A 396 6.43 -22.05 3.61
N PRO A 397 7.52 -22.85 3.47
CA PRO A 397 8.49 -22.65 2.38
C PRO A 397 7.86 -22.71 0.98
N GLN A 398 6.75 -23.45 0.84
CA GLN A 398 5.99 -23.54 -0.40
C GLN A 398 5.30 -22.21 -0.74
N ARG A 399 4.86 -21.43 0.27
CA ARG A 399 4.34 -20.07 0.07
C ARG A 399 5.42 -19.16 -0.52
N THR A 400 6.64 -19.21 -0.01
CA THR A 400 7.77 -18.43 -0.57
C THR A 400 7.98 -18.74 -2.05
N VAL A 401 7.99 -20.04 -2.41
CA VAL A 401 8.15 -20.45 -3.81
C VAL A 401 6.98 -19.97 -4.68
N LEU A 402 5.76 -20.00 -4.15
CA LEU A 402 4.57 -19.52 -4.84
C LEU A 402 4.64 -18.01 -5.12
N GLU A 403 4.92 -17.20 -4.11
CA GLU A 403 5.00 -15.73 -4.25
C GLU A 403 6.09 -15.31 -5.23
N VAL A 404 7.27 -15.92 -5.11
CA VAL A 404 8.38 -15.63 -6.03
C VAL A 404 8.03 -16.06 -7.46
N ALA A 405 7.38 -17.23 -7.64
CA ALA A 405 6.93 -17.66 -8.96
C ALA A 405 5.85 -16.74 -9.53
N LYS A 406 4.89 -16.28 -8.71
CA LYS A 406 3.83 -15.33 -9.10
C LYS A 406 4.46 -14.06 -9.67
N LEU A 407 5.39 -13.43 -8.95
CA LEU A 407 6.07 -12.22 -9.40
C LEU A 407 6.98 -12.45 -10.61
N THR A 408 7.83 -13.49 -10.58
CA THR A 408 8.81 -13.75 -11.65
C THR A 408 8.10 -13.98 -12.99
N ASN A 409 6.99 -14.73 -13.00
CA ASN A 409 6.21 -14.93 -14.22
C ASN A 409 5.54 -13.66 -14.71
N ALA A 410 5.09 -12.80 -13.79
CA ALA A 410 4.46 -11.55 -14.16
C ALA A 410 5.47 -10.56 -14.77
N LEU A 411 6.68 -10.50 -14.24
CA LEU A 411 7.78 -9.67 -14.76
C LEU A 411 8.33 -10.16 -16.10
N ASN A 412 8.40 -11.48 -16.32
CA ASN A 412 8.99 -12.06 -17.53
C ASN A 412 7.94 -12.44 -18.60
N GLY A 413 6.66 -12.22 -18.33
CA GLY A 413 5.56 -12.53 -19.25
C GLY A 413 5.05 -11.30 -20.00
N THR A 414 4.14 -11.54 -20.95
CA THR A 414 3.44 -10.47 -21.69
C THR A 414 2.05 -10.15 -21.10
N ARG A 415 1.59 -10.91 -20.09
CA ARG A 415 0.20 -10.85 -19.60
C ARG A 415 -0.19 -9.49 -19.03
N TYR A 416 0.73 -8.79 -18.36
CA TYR A 416 0.43 -7.55 -17.64
C TYR A 416 0.99 -6.28 -18.31
N CYS A 417 2.01 -6.43 -19.15
CA CYS A 417 2.56 -5.35 -19.97
C CYS A 417 2.82 -5.88 -21.40
N PRO A 418 1.77 -6.20 -22.16
CA PRO A 418 1.95 -6.71 -23.52
C PRO A 418 2.55 -5.64 -24.43
N PRO A 419 3.31 -6.03 -25.47
CA PRO A 419 3.72 -5.11 -26.53
C PRO A 419 2.49 -4.43 -27.15
N ILE A 420 2.64 -3.18 -27.55
CA ILE A 420 1.57 -2.45 -28.25
C ILE A 420 1.48 -3.02 -29.68
N PRO A 421 0.29 -3.44 -30.15
CA PRO A 421 0.11 -3.86 -31.53
C PRO A 421 0.51 -2.77 -32.52
N GLN A 422 1.05 -3.16 -33.68
CA GLN A 422 1.52 -2.21 -34.69
C GLN A 422 0.35 -1.35 -35.20
N GLY A 423 0.41 -0.03 -34.97
CA GLY A 423 -0.62 0.93 -35.38
C GLY A 423 -1.65 1.28 -34.30
N GLU A 424 -1.54 0.72 -33.09
CA GLU A 424 -2.34 1.15 -31.93
C GLU A 424 -1.56 2.13 -31.05
N GLU A 425 -2.28 3.06 -30.40
CA GLU A 425 -1.70 3.95 -29.39
C GLU A 425 -1.82 3.34 -27.98
N GLU A 426 -0.88 3.68 -27.11
CA GLU A 426 -0.93 3.26 -25.72
C GLU A 426 -2.18 3.82 -25.03
N ARG A 427 -2.88 2.98 -24.25
CA ARG A 427 -3.93 3.46 -23.35
C ARG A 427 -3.29 4.33 -22.26
N LYS A 428 -3.39 5.65 -22.45
CA LYS A 428 -2.88 6.66 -21.51
C LYS A 428 -3.78 6.89 -20.28
N LEU A 429 -4.98 6.29 -20.27
CA LEU A 429 -5.96 6.55 -19.22
C LEU A 429 -5.45 6.09 -17.84
N ASP A 430 -4.78 4.94 -17.75
CA ASP A 430 -4.16 4.46 -16.51
C ASP A 430 -2.66 4.81 -16.48
N PRO A 431 -2.19 5.70 -15.58
CA PRO A 431 -0.77 5.98 -15.42
C PRO A 431 0.00 4.75 -14.90
N PHE A 432 -0.70 3.76 -14.32
CA PHE A 432 -0.10 2.52 -13.84
C PHE A 432 -0.23 1.34 -14.82
N ASN A 433 -0.65 1.62 -16.05
CA ASN A 433 -0.76 0.60 -17.10
C ASN A 433 0.59 -0.08 -17.31
N GLY A 434 0.65 -1.41 -17.18
CA GLY A 434 1.90 -2.16 -17.29
C GLY A 434 2.77 -2.17 -16.02
N MET A 435 2.25 -1.72 -14.88
CA MET A 435 2.91 -1.81 -13.58
C MET A 435 2.19 -2.77 -12.63
N LEU A 436 2.96 -3.56 -11.88
CA LEU A 436 2.46 -4.54 -10.91
C LEU A 436 2.60 -4.06 -9.46
N ALA A 437 1.69 -4.45 -8.58
CA ALA A 437 1.76 -4.20 -7.14
C ALA A 437 2.07 -5.51 -6.39
N PRO A 438 3.33 -5.80 -5.99
CA PRO A 438 3.71 -7.07 -5.36
C PRO A 438 3.37 -7.11 -3.85
N VAL A 439 2.13 -6.78 -3.49
CA VAL A 439 1.69 -6.62 -2.08
C VAL A 439 1.84 -7.93 -1.31
N SER A 440 1.31 -9.03 -1.85
CA SER A 440 1.35 -10.36 -1.23
C SER A 440 2.78 -10.86 -0.97
N LEU A 441 3.69 -10.65 -1.92
CA LEU A 441 5.11 -11.01 -1.76
C LEU A 441 5.77 -10.19 -0.65
N ARG A 442 5.49 -8.89 -0.57
CA ARG A 442 6.06 -8.05 0.48
C ARG A 442 5.53 -8.39 1.86
N LYS A 443 4.21 -8.58 1.99
CA LYS A 443 3.60 -9.07 3.23
C LYS A 443 4.27 -10.36 3.68
N HIS A 444 4.53 -11.28 2.74
CA HIS A 444 5.17 -12.56 3.03
C HIS A 444 6.60 -12.43 3.56
N PHE A 445 7.46 -11.65 2.88
CA PHE A 445 8.85 -11.47 3.30
C PHE A 445 9.02 -10.53 4.52
N GLY A 446 8.14 -9.55 4.66
CA GLY A 446 8.16 -8.61 5.78
C GLY A 446 7.57 -9.18 7.07
N LYS A 447 6.78 -10.26 7.01
CA LYS A 447 6.04 -10.79 8.17
C LYS A 447 6.97 -11.08 9.35
N GLY A 448 6.79 -10.32 10.44
CA GLY A 448 7.55 -10.47 11.68
C GLY A 448 8.95 -9.88 11.66
N HIS A 449 9.36 -9.21 10.58
CA HIS A 449 10.62 -8.48 10.52
C HIS A 449 10.42 -7.04 11.05
N PRO A 450 11.25 -6.56 11.99
CA PRO A 450 11.08 -5.22 12.58
C PRO A 450 11.07 -4.11 11.52
N ASP A 451 11.96 -4.20 10.53
CA ASP A 451 12.07 -3.18 9.48
C ASP A 451 11.12 -3.43 8.30
N PHE A 452 11.22 -4.60 7.64
CA PHE A 452 10.46 -4.92 6.44
C PHE A 452 8.96 -5.21 6.64
N SER A 453 8.46 -5.29 7.88
CA SER A 453 7.00 -5.31 8.14
C SER A 453 6.36 -3.92 8.09
N THR A 454 7.17 -2.86 8.11
CA THR A 454 6.72 -1.47 8.16
C THR A 454 6.70 -0.81 6.78
N SER A 455 6.13 0.39 6.69
CA SER A 455 6.17 1.25 5.50
C SER A 455 7.33 2.25 5.48
N SER A 456 8.40 2.02 6.26
CA SER A 456 9.57 2.92 6.30
C SER A 456 10.53 2.68 5.13
N GLN A 457 11.37 3.68 4.83
CA GLN A 457 12.46 3.51 3.86
C GLN A 457 13.51 2.57 4.43
N GLN A 458 14.11 1.74 3.57
CA GLN A 458 15.09 0.73 3.97
C GLN A 458 16.30 0.74 3.04
N ASP A 459 17.40 0.17 3.54
CA ASP A 459 18.57 -0.15 2.71
C ASP A 459 18.23 -1.29 1.74
N ALA A 460 18.84 -1.28 0.55
CA ALA A 460 18.57 -2.28 -0.49
C ALA A 460 19.46 -3.52 -0.40
N ALA A 461 20.57 -3.45 0.35
CA ALA A 461 21.48 -4.58 0.54
C ALA A 461 21.12 -5.42 1.76
N GLU A 462 20.53 -4.80 2.79
CA GLU A 462 19.79 -5.46 3.86
C GLU A 462 18.57 -6.22 3.31
#